data_AF-A0A7M7NZY7-F1
#
_entry.id   AF-A0A7M7NZY7-F1
#
_cell.length_a   1.000
_cell.length_b   1.000
_cell.length_c   1.000
_cell.angle_alpha   90.00
_cell.angle_beta   90.00
_cell.angle_gamma   90.00
#
_symmetry.space_group_name_H-M   'P 1'
#
loop_
_entity.id
_entity.type
_entity.pdbx_description
1 polymer ?
#
loop_
_entity_poly.entity_id
_entity_poly.type
_entity_poly.pdbx_seq_one_letter_code
_entity_poly.pdbx_strand_id
1 'polypeptide(L)'
;MVAGVIQKKTVWFAEDGDLTLQLCERESTGSGPAPPPTLDPHACCAPPHEEAKYRFTFVSTWTPQTHPRQYPTGNGNHWSDLIGASHGSDYTIWEYGQYASYGIKMVAEWGSPYRLEREIKEEGDNVKTVIFSRGLFPAYGPRLRNMTSYFKTDSQRNLVSAVSMMGPSPDWCVGISKENLCTADCGWVERKVFYLQPWDAGTDSGIMYNSSNSPLDPPDPIRPITSSDPDNPRASFYNPNGGPIGSLATVVIERVSIRNRSNTETEHGTGSQGGVHGGMPPKKPMMGGNPTMPPKVMGQPDPTMPPKVMGGHDPTMPPKVMGGHDLTMPPKVMGRPDLTMPPKVMGGRDPTMPSKVMVQEPTMPPKQMGVITMPPKTIEIIPEGDIQTMPPKRRGKVVDCMMTAWGEWSECSKSCGKGKMLRQRMIKQRPRNGGEECGQTKERQSCNVARCTSVDRDCRMSEWGPWSDCSVSCGGEMGIEFRMRDVARRARGDGAPCDPLKEMRACSANPC
;
A
#
# COMPACT_ATOMS: atom_id res chain seq x y z
N MET A 1 -19.72 -18.23 -1.96
CA MET A 1 -20.28 -16.87 -1.74
C MET A 1 -21.44 -16.61 -2.70
N VAL A 2 -22.37 -15.69 -2.44
CA VAL A 2 -23.44 -15.35 -3.41
C VAL A 2 -23.02 -14.12 -4.21
N ALA A 3 -22.66 -14.31 -5.47
CA ALA A 3 -22.48 -13.22 -6.44
C ALA A 3 -23.83 -12.91 -7.10
N GLY A 4 -24.20 -11.64 -7.19
CA GLY A 4 -25.41 -11.19 -7.90
C GLY A 4 -25.03 -10.29 -9.07
N VAL A 5 -25.42 -10.68 -10.28
CA VAL A 5 -25.28 -9.84 -11.48
C VAL A 5 -26.54 -8.96 -11.61
N ILE A 6 -26.37 -7.65 -11.67
CA ILE A 6 -27.47 -6.71 -11.98
C ILE A 6 -27.38 -6.35 -13.46
N GLN A 7 -28.20 -7.00 -14.28
CA GLN A 7 -28.38 -6.64 -15.69
C GLN A 7 -29.39 -5.49 -15.81
N LYS A 8 -28.99 -4.38 -16.42
CA LYS A 8 -29.95 -3.31 -16.80
C LYS A 8 -30.81 -3.80 -17.96
N LYS A 9 -32.12 -3.55 -17.91
CA LYS A 9 -33.03 -3.78 -19.04
C LYS A 9 -32.79 -2.75 -20.16
N THR A 10 -31.96 -3.11 -21.14
CA THR A 10 -32.16 -2.96 -22.60
C THR A 10 -30.87 -3.35 -23.34
N VAL A 11 -31.01 -3.70 -24.62
CA VAL A 11 -29.98 -4.27 -25.52
C VAL A 11 -29.74 -5.77 -25.30
N TRP A 12 -29.99 -6.54 -26.35
CA TRP A 12 -29.58 -7.93 -26.52
C TRP A 12 -28.47 -7.97 -27.57
N PHE A 13 -27.41 -8.74 -27.31
CA PHE A 13 -26.50 -9.23 -28.34
C PHE A 13 -26.64 -10.74 -28.37
N ALA A 14 -26.83 -11.30 -29.57
CA ALA A 14 -26.83 -12.73 -29.82
C ALA A 14 -25.68 -13.02 -30.79
N GLU A 15 -24.57 -13.50 -30.24
CA GLU A 15 -23.55 -14.25 -30.97
C GLU A 15 -23.27 -15.52 -30.17
N ASP A 16 -23.20 -16.65 -30.86
CA ASP A 16 -23.16 -17.97 -30.24
C ASP A 16 -21.77 -18.30 -29.67
N GLY A 17 -21.67 -18.44 -28.35
CA GLY A 17 -20.56 -19.15 -27.67
C GLY A 17 -19.76 -18.36 -26.63
N ASP A 18 -19.34 -17.12 -26.94
CA ASP A 18 -18.19 -16.49 -26.26
C ASP A 18 -18.50 -15.64 -25.00
N LEU A 19 -19.72 -15.68 -24.47
CA LEU A 19 -20.13 -14.86 -23.31
C LEU A 19 -20.34 -15.63 -21.99
N THR A 20 -19.83 -16.86 -21.88
CA THR A 20 -19.93 -17.68 -20.67
C THR A 20 -18.56 -18.04 -20.08
N LEU A 21 -18.15 -17.34 -19.01
CA LEU A 21 -17.00 -17.75 -18.21
C LEU A 21 -17.47 -18.72 -17.11
N GLN A 22 -17.14 -20.01 -17.24
CA GLN A 22 -17.50 -21.01 -16.24
C GLN A 22 -16.59 -20.91 -15.00
N LEU A 23 -17.01 -20.12 -14.01
CA LEU A 23 -16.33 -20.03 -12.71
C LEU A 23 -16.65 -21.26 -11.86
N CYS A 24 -15.76 -22.26 -11.89
CA CYS A 24 -15.79 -23.36 -10.94
C CYS A 24 -15.36 -22.86 -9.55
N GLU A 25 -16.17 -23.13 -8.52
CA GLU A 25 -15.70 -23.06 -7.14
C GLU A 25 -14.60 -24.11 -6.98
N ARG A 26 -13.46 -23.75 -6.38
CA ARG A 26 -12.36 -24.69 -6.17
C ARG A 26 -12.74 -25.66 -5.06
N GLU A 27 -13.46 -26.72 -5.41
CA GLU A 27 -13.77 -27.80 -4.48
C GLU A 27 -12.48 -28.38 -3.90
N SER A 28 -12.31 -28.22 -2.59
CA SER A 28 -11.25 -28.86 -1.82
C SER A 28 -11.58 -30.33 -1.56
N THR A 29 -11.82 -31.09 -2.63
CA THR A 29 -12.03 -32.55 -2.63
C THR A 29 -11.17 -33.19 -3.70
N GLY A 30 -9.86 -32.91 -3.64
CA GLY A 30 -8.89 -33.83 -4.20
C GLY A 30 -8.94 -35.15 -3.43
N SER A 31 -9.62 -36.16 -3.96
CA SER A 31 -9.42 -37.57 -3.59
C SER A 31 -8.13 -38.10 -4.24
N GLY A 32 -7.05 -37.34 -4.09
CA GLY A 32 -5.67 -37.70 -4.38
C GLY A 32 -4.85 -37.54 -3.11
N PRO A 33 -3.66 -38.16 -3.01
CA PRO A 33 -2.82 -38.01 -1.83
C PRO A 33 -2.57 -36.53 -1.55
N ALA A 34 -2.77 -36.11 -0.30
CA ALA A 34 -2.58 -34.72 0.10
C ALA A 34 -1.17 -34.26 -0.28
N PRO A 35 -1.00 -33.03 -0.83
CA PRO A 35 0.34 -32.49 -1.03
C PRO A 35 1.06 -32.47 0.33
N PRO A 36 2.36 -32.82 0.37
CA PRO A 36 3.10 -32.87 1.62
C PRO A 36 3.08 -31.50 2.31
N PRO A 37 3.09 -31.47 3.66
CA PRO A 37 3.16 -30.21 4.38
C PRO A 37 4.46 -29.46 4.02
N THR A 38 4.40 -28.13 4.08
CA THR A 38 5.51 -27.18 3.84
C THR A 38 6.11 -27.19 2.43
N LEU A 39 5.35 -26.68 1.45
CA LEU A 39 5.92 -25.86 0.37
C LEU A 39 5.64 -24.39 0.73
N ASP A 40 6.72 -23.62 0.91
CA ASP A 40 6.64 -22.16 1.09
C ASP A 40 5.96 -21.52 -0.14
N PRO A 41 4.89 -20.72 0.01
CA PRO A 41 4.19 -20.08 -1.11
C PRO A 41 5.05 -19.07 -1.89
N HIS A 42 6.19 -18.66 -1.35
CA HIS A 42 7.18 -17.82 -2.02
C HIS A 42 8.31 -18.62 -2.68
N ALA A 43 8.44 -19.93 -2.42
CA ALA A 43 9.47 -20.76 -3.03
C ALA A 43 9.31 -20.82 -4.56
N CYS A 44 10.44 -20.67 -5.26
CA CYS A 44 10.49 -20.70 -6.72
C CYS A 44 11.47 -21.78 -7.19
N CYS A 45 11.00 -22.68 -8.06
CA CYS A 45 11.83 -23.72 -8.66
C CYS A 45 12.33 -23.39 -10.08
N ALA A 46 12.07 -22.17 -10.57
CA ALA A 46 12.60 -21.73 -11.87
C ALA A 46 14.14 -21.78 -11.91
N PRO A 47 14.76 -22.09 -13.07
CA PRO A 47 16.20 -22.35 -13.14
C PRO A 47 17.03 -21.17 -12.60
N PRO A 48 18.03 -21.40 -11.72
CA PRO A 48 18.79 -20.33 -11.06
C PRO A 48 19.68 -19.52 -12.01
N HIS A 49 19.87 -19.98 -13.25
CA HIS A 49 20.58 -19.26 -14.30
C HIS A 49 19.65 -18.43 -15.20
N GLU A 50 18.33 -18.53 -15.02
CA GLU A 50 17.35 -17.75 -15.78
C GLU A 50 17.00 -16.42 -15.11
N GLU A 51 16.86 -15.40 -15.95
CA GLU A 51 16.38 -14.08 -15.58
C GLU A 51 15.23 -13.70 -16.52
N ALA A 52 14.03 -13.55 -15.97
CA ALA A 52 12.86 -13.10 -16.72
C ALA A 52 12.74 -11.57 -16.66
N LYS A 53 12.57 -10.93 -17.83
CA LYS A 53 12.29 -9.50 -17.97
C LYS A 53 10.80 -9.30 -18.17
N TYR A 54 10.22 -8.37 -17.43
CA TYR A 54 8.82 -8.00 -17.48
C TYR A 54 8.62 -6.54 -17.86
N ARG A 55 7.45 -6.25 -18.45
CA ARG A 55 6.87 -4.92 -18.59
C ARG A 55 5.78 -4.78 -17.53
N PHE A 56 5.89 -3.76 -16.69
CA PHE A 56 4.85 -3.31 -15.78
C PHE A 56 4.10 -2.16 -16.46
N THR A 57 2.78 -2.24 -16.56
CA THR A 57 1.93 -1.19 -17.13
C THR A 57 0.79 -0.86 -16.17
N PHE A 58 0.77 0.36 -15.65
CA PHE A 58 -0.32 0.93 -14.86
C PHE A 58 -1.26 1.72 -15.76
N VAL A 59 -2.56 1.39 -15.69
CA VAL A 59 -3.63 2.03 -16.44
C VAL A 59 -4.62 2.62 -15.45
N SER A 60 -4.81 3.94 -15.46
CA SER A 60 -5.80 4.59 -14.60
C SER A 60 -7.22 4.24 -15.06
N THR A 61 -8.07 3.83 -14.12
CA THR A 61 -9.52 3.66 -14.33
C THR A 61 -10.34 4.56 -13.40
N TRP A 62 -9.69 5.44 -12.62
CA TRP A 62 -10.27 6.43 -11.74
C TRP A 62 -10.64 7.70 -12.52
N THR A 63 -11.92 7.85 -12.86
CA THR A 63 -12.45 8.99 -13.62
C THR A 63 -13.75 9.49 -12.98
N PRO A 64 -14.25 10.70 -13.35
CA PRO A 64 -15.55 11.19 -12.89
C PRO A 64 -16.72 10.29 -13.29
N GLN A 65 -16.56 9.43 -14.30
CA GLN A 65 -17.61 8.51 -14.76
C GLN A 65 -17.62 7.21 -13.95
N THR A 66 -16.45 6.69 -13.57
CA THR A 66 -16.33 5.45 -12.79
C THR A 66 -16.51 5.71 -11.29
N HIS A 67 -16.02 6.85 -10.80
CA HIS A 67 -16.04 7.24 -9.39
C HIS A 67 -16.57 8.68 -9.23
N PRO A 68 -17.84 8.96 -9.57
CA PRO A 68 -18.40 10.32 -9.59
C PRO A 68 -18.47 11.01 -8.22
N ARG A 69 -18.47 10.23 -7.13
CA ARG A 69 -18.67 10.73 -5.78
C ARG A 69 -17.47 11.59 -5.33
N GLN A 70 -17.71 12.89 -5.17
CA GLN A 70 -16.72 13.87 -4.69
C GLN A 70 -15.42 13.91 -5.53
N TYR A 71 -15.49 13.52 -6.81
CA TYR A 71 -14.31 13.40 -7.67
C TYR A 71 -13.51 14.73 -7.74
N PRO A 72 -12.18 14.74 -7.47
CA PRO A 72 -11.37 15.95 -7.49
C PRO A 72 -11.22 16.56 -8.90
N THR A 73 -11.99 17.59 -9.22
CA THR A 73 -11.92 18.29 -10.51
C THR A 73 -10.77 19.29 -10.62
N GLY A 74 -10.44 19.73 -11.84
CA GLY A 74 -9.33 20.65 -12.10
C GLY A 74 -7.96 19.99 -11.94
N ASN A 75 -6.96 20.75 -11.50
CA ASN A 75 -5.58 20.29 -11.31
C ASN A 75 -5.37 19.45 -10.03
N GLY A 76 -6.44 18.88 -9.46
CA GLY A 76 -6.38 18.07 -8.25
C GLY A 76 -6.05 16.60 -8.53
N ASN A 77 -6.87 15.93 -9.35
CA ASN A 77 -6.77 14.48 -9.55
C ASN A 77 -5.45 14.09 -10.22
N HIS A 78 -4.68 13.21 -9.57
CA HIS A 78 -3.44 12.65 -10.11
C HIS A 78 -3.10 11.29 -9.50
N TRP A 79 -2.15 10.59 -10.12
CA TRP A 79 -1.42 9.49 -9.51
C TRP A 79 0.02 9.94 -9.26
N SER A 80 0.59 9.63 -8.08
CA SER A 80 2.02 9.89 -7.82
C SER A 80 2.91 9.09 -8.75
N ASP A 81 4.22 9.42 -8.77
CA ASP A 81 5.23 8.50 -9.30
C ASP A 81 5.01 7.08 -8.73
N LEU A 82 5.05 6.07 -9.60
CA LEU A 82 4.95 4.66 -9.26
C LEU A 82 6.33 4.20 -8.78
N ILE A 83 6.37 3.58 -7.62
CA ILE A 83 7.60 3.08 -7.00
C ILE A 83 7.38 1.66 -6.47
N GLY A 84 8.38 0.79 -6.62
CA GLY A 84 8.32 -0.61 -6.20
C GLY A 84 9.61 -1.35 -6.50
N ALA A 85 9.57 -2.68 -6.42
CA ALA A 85 10.68 -3.54 -6.83
C ALA A 85 10.24 -4.97 -7.13
N SER A 86 11.10 -5.70 -7.85
CA SER A 86 11.21 -7.15 -7.73
C SER A 86 12.15 -7.52 -6.59
N HIS A 87 11.72 -8.44 -5.72
CA HIS A 87 12.41 -8.76 -4.46
C HIS A 87 12.16 -10.20 -3.98
N GLY A 88 12.93 -10.65 -3.00
CA GLY A 88 12.74 -11.94 -2.31
C GLY A 88 11.64 -11.90 -1.24
N SER A 89 11.36 -13.04 -0.63
CA SER A 89 10.37 -13.24 0.45
C SER A 89 10.61 -12.35 1.68
N ASP A 90 11.88 -12.14 2.00
CA ASP A 90 12.31 -11.57 3.28
C ASP A 90 12.10 -10.05 3.36
N TYR A 91 11.96 -9.41 2.19
CA TYR A 91 11.66 -7.97 2.09
C TYR A 91 10.16 -7.72 1.86
N THR A 92 9.63 -6.71 2.56
CA THR A 92 8.24 -6.28 2.47
C THR A 92 8.18 -4.77 2.24
N ILE A 93 7.81 -4.35 1.02
CA ILE A 93 7.62 -2.92 0.71
C ILE A 93 6.40 -2.35 1.46
N TRP A 94 5.27 -3.07 1.40
CA TRP A 94 4.04 -2.80 2.15
C TRP A 94 3.20 -4.07 2.17
N GLU A 95 2.35 -4.27 3.19
CA GLU A 95 1.45 -5.43 3.28
C GLU A 95 0.25 -5.11 4.19
N TYR A 96 -0.91 -5.71 3.92
CA TYR A 96 -2.10 -5.51 4.76
C TYR A 96 -1.88 -6.02 6.19
N GLY A 97 -2.33 -5.24 7.18
CA GLY A 97 -2.14 -5.55 8.60
C GLY A 97 -0.74 -5.22 9.14
N GLN A 98 0.19 -4.74 8.30
CA GLN A 98 1.48 -4.19 8.73
C GLN A 98 1.42 -2.66 8.83
N TYR A 99 2.34 -2.08 9.59
CA TYR A 99 2.49 -0.62 9.66
C TYR A 99 3.25 -0.07 8.45
N ALA A 100 2.85 1.10 7.95
CA ALA A 100 3.58 1.80 6.91
C ALA A 100 5.01 2.13 7.34
N SER A 101 5.99 1.85 6.47
CA SER A 101 7.35 2.38 6.63
C SER A 101 7.34 3.91 6.49
N TYR A 102 8.42 4.57 6.90
CA TYR A 102 8.55 6.01 6.66
C TYR A 102 8.57 6.32 5.15
N GLY A 103 9.11 5.45 4.30
CA GLY A 103 8.98 5.53 2.85
C GLY A 103 7.53 5.43 2.36
N ILE A 104 6.76 4.47 2.85
CA ILE A 104 5.34 4.33 2.49
C ILE A 104 4.53 5.55 2.94
N LYS A 105 4.77 6.06 4.15
CA LYS A 105 4.16 7.30 4.64
C LYS A 105 4.42 8.48 3.69
N MET A 106 5.67 8.65 3.25
CA MET A 106 6.04 9.74 2.32
C MET A 106 5.40 9.59 0.92
N VAL A 107 5.13 8.36 0.48
CA VAL A 107 4.35 8.12 -0.75
C VAL A 107 2.87 8.43 -0.51
N ALA A 108 2.29 7.91 0.57
CA ALA A 108 0.86 7.98 0.85
C ALA A 108 0.33 9.40 1.11
N GLU A 109 1.06 10.22 1.86
CA GLU A 109 0.61 11.58 2.21
C GLU A 109 1.08 12.65 1.19
N TRP A 110 2.22 12.41 0.51
CA TRP A 110 2.92 13.45 -0.25
C TRP A 110 3.27 13.05 -1.70
N GLY A 111 2.90 11.83 -2.14
CA GLY A 111 3.27 11.30 -3.45
C GLY A 111 4.78 11.17 -3.69
N SER A 112 5.60 11.18 -2.64
CA SER A 112 7.05 11.36 -2.72
C SER A 112 7.82 10.03 -2.66
N PRO A 113 8.39 9.53 -3.77
CA PRO A 113 9.01 8.21 -3.81
C PRO A 113 10.40 8.18 -3.15
N TYR A 114 11.08 9.32 -2.98
CA TYR A 114 12.52 9.38 -2.66
C TYR A 114 12.93 8.66 -1.38
N ARG A 115 12.09 8.67 -0.34
CA ARG A 115 12.41 7.94 0.91
C ARG A 115 12.26 6.43 0.71
N LEU A 116 11.20 5.98 0.03
CA LEU A 116 10.95 4.57 -0.24
C LEU A 116 11.96 4.00 -1.23
N GLU A 117 12.36 4.76 -2.25
CA GLU A 117 13.41 4.36 -3.20
C GLU A 117 14.74 4.10 -2.50
N ARG A 118 15.07 4.90 -1.47
CA ARG A 118 16.25 4.64 -0.63
C ARG A 118 16.08 3.38 0.23
N GLU A 119 14.93 3.18 0.86
CA GLU A 119 14.64 1.95 1.64
C GLU A 119 14.78 0.70 0.77
N ILE A 120 14.20 0.70 -0.44
CA ILE A 120 14.33 -0.37 -1.42
C ILE A 120 15.79 -0.61 -1.85
N LYS A 121 16.62 0.43 -1.91
CA LYS A 121 18.05 0.31 -2.26
C LYS A 121 18.92 -0.14 -1.07
N GLU A 122 18.53 0.17 0.16
CA GLU A 122 19.20 -0.24 1.40
C GLU A 122 19.10 -1.76 1.63
N GLU A 123 18.10 -2.44 1.06
CA GLU A 123 17.91 -3.90 1.05
C GLU A 123 18.93 -4.69 0.21
N GLY A 124 19.72 -4.02 -0.63
CA GLY A 124 20.82 -4.65 -1.39
C GLY A 124 20.39 -5.91 -2.17
N ASP A 125 20.98 -7.05 -1.83
CA ASP A 125 20.78 -8.33 -2.52
C ASP A 125 19.35 -8.90 -2.38
N ASN A 126 18.50 -8.39 -1.47
CA ASN A 126 17.08 -8.79 -1.42
C ASN A 126 16.27 -8.23 -2.60
N VAL A 127 16.78 -7.21 -3.30
CA VAL A 127 16.11 -6.50 -4.39
C VAL A 127 16.83 -6.71 -5.73
N LYS A 128 16.08 -7.10 -6.76
CA LYS A 128 16.62 -7.39 -8.09
C LYS A 128 16.52 -6.21 -9.05
N THR A 129 15.43 -5.46 -9.01
CA THR A 129 15.24 -4.26 -9.84
C THR A 129 14.22 -3.33 -9.20
N VAL A 130 14.60 -2.07 -9.02
CA VAL A 130 13.67 -1.00 -8.62
C VAL A 130 12.72 -0.70 -9.79
N ILE A 131 11.42 -0.74 -9.53
CA ILE A 131 10.36 -0.33 -10.46
C ILE A 131 10.12 1.16 -10.23
N PHE A 132 10.25 1.95 -11.30
CA PHE A 132 9.94 3.38 -11.28
C PHE A 132 9.20 3.79 -12.56
N SER A 133 8.19 4.65 -12.44
CA SER A 133 7.57 5.33 -13.57
C SER A 133 6.94 6.65 -13.13
N ARG A 134 6.88 7.64 -14.03
CA ARG A 134 6.35 8.97 -13.71
C ARG A 134 4.83 8.98 -13.52
N GLY A 135 4.40 9.80 -12.56
CA GLY A 135 3.02 10.08 -12.17
C GLY A 135 2.12 10.51 -13.32
N LEU A 136 0.81 10.39 -13.09
CA LEU A 136 -0.23 10.79 -14.05
C LEU A 136 -0.91 12.07 -13.56
N PHE A 137 -0.64 13.18 -14.23
CA PHE A 137 -1.24 14.48 -13.93
C PHE A 137 -1.84 15.07 -15.22
N PRO A 138 -3.18 15.17 -15.35
CA PRO A 138 -4.23 14.65 -14.45
C PRO A 138 -4.27 13.11 -14.39
N ALA A 139 -5.06 12.54 -13.47
CA ALA A 139 -5.23 11.09 -13.32
C ALA A 139 -5.91 10.40 -14.52
N TYR A 140 -6.61 11.16 -15.38
CA TYR A 140 -7.29 10.65 -16.58
C TYR A 140 -7.30 11.69 -17.70
N GLY A 141 -7.33 11.25 -18.96
CA GLY A 141 -7.49 12.16 -20.10
C GLY A 141 -7.28 11.51 -21.47
N PRO A 142 -7.72 12.14 -22.57
CA PRO A 142 -7.69 11.55 -23.92
C PRO A 142 -6.28 11.40 -24.53
N ARG A 143 -5.26 11.97 -23.89
CA ARG A 143 -3.84 11.84 -24.29
C ARG A 143 -2.97 11.26 -23.16
N LEU A 144 -3.60 10.65 -22.15
CA LEU A 144 -2.89 10.07 -21.02
C LEU A 144 -2.01 8.90 -21.49
N ARG A 145 -0.77 8.85 -21.03
CA ARG A 145 0.10 7.69 -21.21
C ARG A 145 -0.03 6.78 -19.99
N ASN A 146 0.02 5.46 -20.21
CA ASN A 146 0.11 4.50 -19.13
C ASN A 146 1.48 4.61 -18.45
N MET A 147 1.54 4.54 -17.11
CA MET A 147 2.82 4.50 -16.39
C MET A 147 3.44 3.15 -16.69
N THR A 148 4.56 3.15 -17.43
CA THR A 148 5.21 1.93 -17.89
C THR A 148 6.62 1.85 -17.32
N SER A 149 7.01 0.66 -16.88
CA SER A 149 8.36 0.36 -16.40
C SER A 149 8.78 -1.03 -16.85
N TYR A 150 10.08 -1.31 -16.84
CA TYR A 150 10.62 -2.64 -17.13
C TYR A 150 11.48 -3.10 -15.97
N PHE A 151 11.25 -4.33 -15.50
CA PHE A 151 11.98 -4.92 -14.40
C PHE A 151 12.43 -6.35 -14.72
N LYS A 152 13.34 -6.87 -13.90
CA LYS A 152 13.86 -8.22 -14.01
C LYS A 152 13.59 -9.00 -12.74
N THR A 153 13.45 -10.30 -12.85
CA THR A 153 13.27 -11.23 -11.73
C THR A 153 14.14 -12.47 -11.96
N ASP A 154 14.54 -13.11 -10.88
CA ASP A 154 15.24 -14.41 -10.85
C ASP A 154 14.62 -15.25 -9.72
N SER A 155 15.01 -16.53 -9.62
CA SER A 155 14.37 -17.47 -8.69
C SER A 155 14.55 -17.16 -7.20
N GLN A 156 15.41 -16.20 -6.84
CA GLN A 156 15.56 -15.70 -5.47
C GLN A 156 14.77 -14.41 -5.22
N ARG A 157 14.45 -13.64 -6.28
CA ARG A 157 13.67 -12.38 -6.21
C ARG A 157 12.46 -12.46 -7.14
N ASN A 158 11.66 -13.49 -6.92
CA ASN A 158 10.49 -13.89 -7.71
C ASN A 158 9.20 -13.13 -7.38
N LEU A 159 9.22 -12.29 -6.34
CA LEU A 159 8.06 -11.48 -5.93
C LEU A 159 8.16 -10.07 -6.53
N VAL A 160 7.02 -9.43 -6.74
CA VAL A 160 6.94 -8.01 -7.12
C VAL A 160 5.96 -7.25 -6.23
N SER A 161 6.38 -6.08 -5.77
CA SER A 161 5.53 -5.12 -5.04
C SER A 161 5.69 -3.74 -5.65
N ALA A 162 4.61 -2.98 -5.74
CA ALA A 162 4.62 -1.59 -6.20
C ALA A 162 3.45 -0.80 -5.59
N VAL A 163 3.62 0.51 -5.50
CA VAL A 163 2.65 1.46 -4.93
C VAL A 163 2.63 2.78 -5.71
N SER A 164 1.45 3.38 -5.81
CA SER A 164 1.23 4.77 -6.23
C SER A 164 0.10 5.38 -5.40
N MET A 165 0.28 6.62 -4.97
CA MET A 165 -0.71 7.39 -4.23
C MET A 165 -1.77 7.95 -5.18
N MET A 166 -3.04 7.86 -4.76
CA MET A 166 -4.15 8.54 -5.42
C MET A 166 -4.26 9.96 -4.86
N GLY A 167 -4.08 10.98 -5.69
CA GLY A 167 -3.99 12.38 -5.27
C GLY A 167 -5.17 13.23 -5.73
N PRO A 168 -5.70 14.16 -4.92
CA PRO A 168 -5.45 14.29 -3.49
C PRO A 168 -6.13 13.15 -2.72
N SER A 169 -5.48 12.72 -1.64
CA SER A 169 -6.07 11.93 -0.57
C SER A 169 -5.35 12.25 0.74
N PRO A 170 -5.87 11.80 1.89
CA PRO A 170 -5.17 11.91 3.18
C PRO A 170 -3.89 11.06 3.19
N ASP A 171 -4.04 9.75 2.94
CA ASP A 171 -2.95 8.78 2.93
C ASP A 171 -3.28 7.54 2.04
N TRP A 172 -4.04 7.74 0.96
CA TRP A 172 -4.64 6.65 0.19
C TRP A 172 -3.81 6.26 -1.05
N CYS A 173 -3.57 4.96 -1.18
CA CYS A 173 -2.77 4.38 -2.25
C CYS A 173 -3.50 3.26 -3.00
N VAL A 174 -2.92 2.87 -4.12
CA VAL A 174 -3.16 1.58 -4.78
C VAL A 174 -1.83 0.90 -5.03
N GLY A 175 -1.84 -0.43 -5.15
CA GLY A 175 -0.61 -1.16 -5.45
C GLY A 175 -0.82 -2.67 -5.53
N ILE A 176 0.29 -3.37 -5.72
CA ILE A 176 0.41 -4.82 -5.51
C ILE A 176 1.49 -5.10 -4.46
N SER A 177 1.37 -6.21 -3.74
CA SER A 177 2.32 -6.64 -2.71
C SER A 177 2.63 -8.12 -2.84
N LYS A 178 3.92 -8.48 -2.73
CA LYS A 178 4.46 -9.85 -2.71
C LYS A 178 3.93 -10.76 -3.82
N GLU A 179 3.65 -10.21 -4.99
CA GLU A 179 3.05 -10.96 -6.09
C GLU A 179 4.06 -11.91 -6.72
N ASN A 180 3.88 -13.22 -6.54
CA ASN A 180 4.77 -14.23 -7.11
C ASN A 180 4.60 -14.30 -8.64
N LEU A 181 5.72 -14.22 -9.37
CA LEU A 181 5.83 -14.34 -10.82
C LEU A 181 6.46 -15.67 -11.28
N CYS A 182 6.91 -16.50 -10.33
CA CYS A 182 7.33 -17.86 -10.58
C CYS A 182 6.12 -18.79 -10.63
N THR A 183 6.15 -19.81 -11.50
CA THR A 183 5.04 -20.75 -11.70
C THR A 183 5.37 -22.14 -11.15
N ALA A 184 4.33 -22.93 -10.84
CA ALA A 184 4.47 -24.25 -10.21
C ALA A 184 5.13 -25.30 -11.13
N ASP A 185 5.14 -25.07 -12.44
CA ASP A 185 5.87 -25.82 -13.47
C ASP A 185 7.33 -25.34 -13.63
N CYS A 186 7.88 -24.64 -12.62
CA CYS A 186 9.24 -24.13 -12.59
C CYS A 186 9.57 -23.17 -13.74
N GLY A 187 8.59 -22.34 -14.11
CA GLY A 187 8.71 -21.32 -15.13
C GLY A 187 8.38 -19.92 -14.62
N TRP A 188 7.98 -19.07 -15.55
CA TRP A 188 7.73 -17.65 -15.35
C TRP A 188 6.34 -17.28 -15.86
N VAL A 189 5.52 -16.59 -15.07
CA VAL A 189 4.18 -16.16 -15.46
C VAL A 189 4.26 -15.36 -16.76
N GLU A 190 3.49 -15.73 -17.79
CA GLU A 190 3.51 -14.98 -19.05
C GLU A 190 2.83 -13.62 -18.93
N ARG A 191 1.64 -13.60 -18.30
CA ARG A 191 0.84 -12.39 -18.13
C ARG A 191 0.00 -12.46 -16.86
N LYS A 192 -0.04 -11.36 -16.10
CA LYS A 192 -0.88 -11.19 -14.90
C LYS A 192 -1.58 -9.84 -14.95
N VAL A 193 -2.85 -9.79 -14.55
CA VAL A 193 -3.67 -8.58 -14.53
C VAL A 193 -4.27 -8.41 -13.14
N PHE A 194 -4.15 -7.20 -12.61
CA PHE A 194 -4.63 -6.83 -11.29
C PHE A 194 -5.59 -5.65 -11.38
N TYR A 195 -6.76 -5.80 -10.78
CA TYR A 195 -7.75 -4.74 -10.63
C TYR A 195 -7.58 -4.12 -9.25
N LEU A 196 -7.01 -2.92 -9.19
CA LEU A 196 -6.56 -2.33 -7.94
C LEU A 196 -7.69 -1.58 -7.22
N GLN A 197 -7.85 -1.92 -5.94
CA GLN A 197 -8.72 -1.23 -4.99
C GLN A 197 -7.90 -0.28 -4.10
N PRO A 198 -8.51 0.79 -3.57
CA PRO A 198 -7.83 1.72 -2.67
C PRO A 198 -7.51 1.09 -1.32
N TRP A 199 -6.38 1.48 -0.75
CA TRP A 199 -6.00 1.17 0.62
C TRP A 199 -5.50 2.41 1.35
N ASP A 200 -5.65 2.37 2.66
CA ASP A 200 -5.39 3.41 3.65
C ASP A 200 -4.09 3.04 4.37
N ALA A 201 -3.14 3.97 4.46
CA ALA A 201 -1.81 3.72 5.01
C ALA A 201 -1.79 3.72 6.55
N GLY A 202 -2.85 4.20 7.20
CA GLY A 202 -2.98 4.32 8.64
C GLY A 202 -2.16 5.45 9.26
N THR A 203 -1.83 6.50 8.49
CA THR A 203 -1.01 7.63 8.96
C THR A 203 -1.75 8.97 9.00
N ASP A 204 -2.86 9.12 8.27
CA ASP A 204 -3.80 10.24 8.39
C ASP A 204 -5.23 9.72 8.68
N SER A 205 -6.10 10.58 9.22
CA SER A 205 -7.48 10.24 9.61
C SER A 205 -8.55 10.92 8.75
N GLY A 206 -8.15 11.59 7.67
CA GLY A 206 -9.07 12.16 6.68
C GLY A 206 -9.98 11.11 6.04
N ILE A 207 -11.21 11.50 5.74
CA ILE A 207 -12.25 10.59 5.19
C ILE A 207 -12.69 10.95 3.76
N MET A 208 -12.23 12.09 3.25
CA MET A 208 -12.47 12.62 1.90
C MET A 208 -11.15 12.89 1.19
N TYR A 209 -11.15 12.83 -0.15
CA TYR A 209 -10.01 13.16 -1.02
C TYR A 209 -9.30 14.48 -0.63
N ASN A 210 -10.08 15.50 -0.27
CA ASN A 210 -9.61 16.84 0.06
C ASN A 210 -9.73 17.17 1.56
N SER A 211 -9.66 16.16 2.43
CA SER A 211 -9.60 16.39 3.88
C SER A 211 -8.38 17.23 4.23
N SER A 212 -8.49 18.08 5.24
CA SER A 212 -7.30 18.67 5.87
C SER A 212 -6.49 17.57 6.55
N ASN A 213 -5.17 17.65 6.44
CA ASN A 213 -4.21 16.76 7.08
C ASN A 213 -4.49 16.65 8.60
N SER A 214 -4.79 15.44 9.06
CA SER A 214 -5.20 15.07 10.41
C SER A 214 -4.41 13.82 10.85
N PRO A 215 -3.15 13.97 11.29
CA PRO A 215 -2.24 12.85 11.54
C PRO A 215 -2.80 11.84 12.55
N LEU A 216 -2.67 10.56 12.25
CA LEU A 216 -3.13 9.47 13.10
C LEU A 216 -2.02 9.03 14.07
N ASP A 217 -2.20 9.32 15.37
CA ASP A 217 -1.26 8.96 16.44
C ASP A 217 -1.98 8.21 17.60
N PRO A 218 -1.61 6.94 17.89
CA PRO A 218 -0.66 6.11 17.14
C PRO A 218 -1.22 5.76 15.74
N PRO A 219 -0.36 5.45 14.75
CA PRO A 219 -0.80 4.99 13.45
C PRO A 219 -1.60 3.67 13.56
N ASP A 220 -2.52 3.45 12.64
CA ASP A 220 -3.17 2.14 12.43
C ASP A 220 -2.39 1.33 11.37
N PRO A 221 -2.59 0.01 11.25
CA PRO A 221 -1.99 -0.79 10.18
C PRO A 221 -2.65 -0.56 8.82
N ILE A 222 -1.89 -0.77 7.74
CA ILE A 222 -2.35 -0.67 6.35
C ILE A 222 -3.57 -1.57 6.12
N ARG A 223 -4.64 -1.01 5.56
CA ARG A 223 -5.94 -1.69 5.41
C ARG A 223 -6.60 -1.36 4.07
N PRO A 224 -7.39 -2.28 3.48
CA PRO A 224 -8.20 -1.94 2.30
C PRO A 224 -9.29 -0.94 2.70
N ILE A 225 -9.50 0.08 1.88
CA ILE A 225 -10.65 0.98 2.03
C ILE A 225 -11.89 0.23 1.52
N THR A 226 -13.01 0.37 2.23
CA THR A 226 -14.26 -0.29 1.84
C THR A 226 -15.39 0.73 1.71
N SER A 227 -16.47 0.35 1.02
CA SER A 227 -17.63 1.23 0.85
C SER A 227 -18.43 1.48 2.14
N SER A 228 -18.06 0.81 3.24
CA SER A 228 -18.69 0.89 4.57
C SER A 228 -17.69 1.19 5.70
N ASP A 229 -16.44 1.55 5.38
CA ASP A 229 -15.41 1.87 6.37
C ASP A 229 -14.53 3.03 5.85
N PRO A 230 -14.62 4.23 6.45
CA PRO A 230 -15.49 4.58 7.58
C PRO A 230 -16.98 4.60 7.19
N ASP A 231 -17.86 4.17 8.10
CA ASP A 231 -19.32 4.30 7.94
C ASP A 231 -19.74 5.76 8.16
N ASN A 232 -19.52 6.57 7.13
CA ASN A 232 -19.75 8.01 7.18
C ASN A 232 -20.27 8.50 5.82
N PRO A 233 -21.50 9.07 5.74
CA PRO A 233 -22.07 9.62 4.51
C PRO A 233 -21.29 10.76 3.83
N ARG A 234 -20.20 11.25 4.44
CA ARG A 234 -19.25 12.19 3.82
C ARG A 234 -18.04 11.53 3.15
N ALA A 235 -17.74 10.27 3.46
CA ALA A 235 -16.50 9.66 2.98
C ALA A 235 -16.52 9.41 1.46
N SER A 236 -15.36 9.55 0.79
CA SER A 236 -15.28 9.54 -0.68
C SER A 236 -15.80 8.25 -1.31
N PHE A 237 -15.56 7.11 -0.67
CA PHE A 237 -15.94 5.78 -1.18
C PHE A 237 -17.23 5.22 -0.58
N TYR A 238 -17.91 5.98 0.30
CA TYR A 238 -19.08 5.50 1.01
C TYR A 238 -20.24 5.15 0.07
N ASN A 239 -20.78 3.93 0.20
CA ASN A 239 -22.02 3.50 -0.42
C ASN A 239 -22.95 2.92 0.66
N PRO A 240 -24.13 3.53 0.92
CA PRO A 240 -25.08 3.01 1.92
C PRO A 240 -25.65 1.63 1.54
N ASN A 241 -25.52 1.20 0.28
CA ASN A 241 -25.88 -0.15 -0.16
C ASN A 241 -24.72 -1.17 -0.06
N GLY A 242 -23.53 -0.73 0.39
CA GLY A 242 -22.32 -1.52 0.42
C GLY A 242 -21.81 -1.94 -0.97
N GLY A 243 -21.20 -3.13 -1.03
CA GLY A 243 -20.62 -3.69 -2.27
C GLY A 243 -19.15 -3.29 -2.49
N PRO A 244 -18.45 -3.96 -3.42
CA PRO A 244 -17.05 -3.67 -3.71
C PRO A 244 -16.87 -2.28 -4.33
N ILE A 245 -15.78 -1.60 -3.96
CA ILE A 245 -15.32 -0.41 -4.70
C ILE A 245 -14.83 -0.88 -6.08
N GLY A 246 -15.14 -0.12 -7.13
CA GLY A 246 -14.64 -0.39 -8.48
C GLY A 246 -13.11 -0.29 -8.56
N SER A 247 -12.54 -0.84 -9.63
CA SER A 247 -11.10 -0.72 -9.88
C SER A 247 -10.72 0.74 -10.11
N LEU A 248 -9.79 1.28 -9.33
CA LEU A 248 -9.24 2.63 -9.52
C LEU A 248 -8.09 2.66 -10.53
N ALA A 249 -7.36 1.57 -10.63
CA ALA A 249 -6.38 1.34 -11.68
C ALA A 249 -6.35 -0.14 -12.06
N THR A 250 -5.77 -0.45 -13.21
CA THR A 250 -5.43 -1.81 -13.63
C THR A 250 -3.92 -1.89 -13.80
N VAL A 251 -3.29 -2.89 -13.19
CA VAL A 251 -1.87 -3.21 -13.44
C VAL A 251 -1.80 -4.45 -14.32
N VAL A 252 -1.02 -4.34 -15.39
CA VAL A 252 -0.72 -5.45 -16.31
C VAL A 252 0.78 -5.72 -16.23
N ILE A 253 1.14 -6.95 -15.88
CA ILE A 253 2.52 -7.45 -15.87
C ILE A 253 2.64 -8.48 -16.98
N GLU A 254 3.52 -8.21 -17.95
CA GLU A 254 3.71 -9.03 -19.15
C GLU A 254 5.19 -9.40 -19.32
N ARG A 255 5.46 -10.70 -19.50
CA ARG A 255 6.80 -11.24 -19.71
C ARG A 255 7.29 -10.86 -21.11
N VAL A 256 8.42 -10.16 -21.17
CA VAL A 256 9.01 -9.64 -22.41
C VAL A 256 10.04 -10.60 -22.98
N SER A 257 10.84 -11.24 -22.11
CA SER A 257 11.87 -12.20 -22.50
C SER A 257 12.35 -12.99 -21.30
N ILE A 258 12.75 -14.25 -21.49
CA ILE A 258 13.60 -14.98 -20.56
C ILE A 258 15.02 -14.97 -21.12
N ARG A 259 16.03 -14.84 -20.25
CA ARG A 259 17.45 -14.97 -20.62
C ARG A 259 18.11 -16.01 -19.72
N ASN A 260 18.76 -16.99 -20.32
CA ASN A 260 19.60 -17.95 -19.59
C ASN A 260 21.06 -17.45 -19.57
N ARG A 261 21.66 -17.34 -18.38
CA ARG A 261 23.05 -16.91 -18.19
C ARG A 261 24.09 -17.99 -18.50
N SER A 262 23.67 -19.22 -18.83
CA SER A 262 24.62 -20.32 -19.17
C SER A 262 25.42 -20.08 -20.45
N ASN A 263 24.93 -19.25 -21.38
CA ASN A 263 25.64 -18.94 -22.63
C ASN A 263 26.49 -17.67 -22.49
N THR A 264 27.61 -17.78 -21.77
CA THR A 264 28.82 -17.04 -22.15
C THR A 264 29.59 -17.91 -23.14
N GLU A 265 29.48 -17.59 -24.43
CA GLU A 265 30.29 -18.22 -25.46
C GLU A 265 31.77 -17.88 -25.21
N THR A 266 32.53 -18.87 -24.75
CA THR A 266 33.99 -18.85 -24.91
C THR A 266 34.31 -19.01 -26.40
N GLU A 267 34.50 -17.90 -27.11
CA GLU A 267 35.08 -17.91 -28.46
C GLU A 267 36.55 -18.38 -28.42
N HIS A 268 36.75 -19.69 -28.31
CA HIS A 268 37.99 -20.33 -28.72
C HIS A 268 37.97 -20.52 -30.25
N GLY A 269 38.18 -19.43 -30.97
CA GLY A 269 38.32 -19.42 -32.43
C GLY A 269 39.69 -19.91 -32.90
N THR A 270 39.94 -21.23 -32.87
CA THR A 270 41.01 -21.83 -33.68
C THR A 270 40.61 -21.77 -35.15
N GLY A 271 41.38 -21.05 -35.97
CA GLY A 271 40.97 -20.71 -37.34
C GLY A 271 41.07 -21.85 -38.36
N SER A 272 40.37 -21.65 -39.48
CA SER A 272 40.73 -22.24 -40.78
C SER A 272 40.61 -21.18 -41.88
N GLN A 273 41.31 -21.40 -42.98
CA GLN A 273 41.76 -20.34 -43.91
C GLN A 273 40.80 -20.08 -45.08
N GLY A 274 40.84 -18.86 -45.61
CA GLY A 274 40.16 -18.46 -46.85
C GLY A 274 40.34 -16.98 -47.16
N GLY A 275 41.55 -16.56 -47.56
CA GLY A 275 41.85 -15.16 -47.87
C GLY A 275 42.01 -14.88 -49.36
N VAL A 276 41.92 -13.62 -49.76
CA VAL A 276 42.68 -13.02 -50.88
C VAL A 276 42.64 -11.48 -50.81
N HIS A 277 43.83 -10.88 -50.90
CA HIS A 277 44.26 -9.49 -51.23
C HIS A 277 43.38 -8.24 -50.90
N GLY A 278 43.96 -7.13 -50.43
CA GLY A 278 45.38 -6.83 -50.14
C GLY A 278 45.65 -5.35 -49.77
N GLY A 279 46.90 -5.01 -49.44
CA GLY A 279 47.35 -3.65 -49.08
C GLY A 279 48.17 -3.60 -47.78
N MET A 280 49.45 -3.19 -47.83
CA MET A 280 50.45 -3.41 -46.78
C MET A 280 51.47 -2.22 -46.73
N PRO A 281 52.52 -2.21 -45.87
CA PRO A 281 52.70 -1.50 -44.59
C PRO A 281 53.71 -0.31 -44.72
N PRO A 282 54.54 0.17 -43.72
CA PRO A 282 54.70 -0.07 -42.26
C PRO A 282 54.81 1.26 -41.41
N LYS A 283 55.38 1.43 -40.18
CA LYS A 283 56.08 0.56 -39.19
C LYS A 283 55.84 0.91 -37.69
N LYS A 284 56.88 1.38 -36.95
CA LYS A 284 57.12 1.48 -35.47
C LYS A 284 58.38 2.40 -35.24
N PRO A 285 58.83 2.84 -34.02
CA PRO A 285 58.62 2.26 -32.65
C PRO A 285 58.45 3.24 -31.45
N MET A 286 58.49 2.68 -30.23
CA MET A 286 58.48 3.27 -28.86
C MET A 286 59.90 3.82 -28.46
N MET A 287 60.23 4.47 -27.32
CA MET A 287 59.87 4.31 -25.88
C MET A 287 60.38 5.50 -24.99
N GLY A 288 59.95 5.58 -23.71
CA GLY A 288 60.58 6.33 -22.58
C GLY A 288 59.92 7.66 -22.20
N GLY A 289 59.84 8.14 -20.94
CA GLY A 289 60.27 7.63 -19.62
C GLY A 289 59.70 8.52 -18.45
N ASN A 290 59.70 8.01 -17.22
CA ASN A 290 59.06 8.56 -15.97
C ASN A 290 59.89 9.69 -15.29
N PRO A 291 59.59 10.24 -14.08
CA PRO A 291 58.33 10.57 -13.34
C PRO A 291 58.28 12.02 -12.76
N THR A 292 57.16 12.44 -12.12
CA THR A 292 57.03 13.03 -10.72
C THR A 292 55.79 13.93 -10.52
N MET A 293 55.22 13.94 -9.30
CA MET A 293 54.18 14.90 -8.81
C MET A 293 54.73 15.66 -7.59
N PRO A 294 54.22 16.87 -7.30
CA PRO A 294 53.49 17.09 -6.04
C PRO A 294 52.22 18.00 -6.25
N PRO A 295 51.57 18.65 -5.25
CA PRO A 295 50.17 18.32 -4.92
C PRO A 295 49.12 19.45 -5.13
N LYS A 296 47.84 19.10 -4.93
CA LYS A 296 46.63 19.96 -5.07
C LYS A 296 46.59 21.19 -4.14
N VAL A 297 45.96 22.26 -4.64
CA VAL A 297 45.32 23.35 -3.86
C VAL A 297 43.92 23.64 -4.46
N MET A 298 42.95 24.06 -3.65
CA MET A 298 41.57 24.37 -4.08
C MET A 298 41.37 25.85 -4.49
N GLY A 299 40.39 26.12 -5.36
CA GLY A 299 39.92 27.47 -5.73
C GLY A 299 38.47 27.44 -6.26
N GLN A 300 37.72 28.54 -6.05
CA GLN A 300 36.27 28.67 -6.31
C GLN A 300 35.96 29.14 -7.75
N PRO A 301 34.67 29.05 -8.22
CA PRO A 301 34.24 29.53 -9.53
C PRO A 301 33.62 30.95 -9.53
N ASP A 302 33.58 31.59 -10.70
CA ASP A 302 32.95 32.90 -10.97
C ASP A 302 32.01 32.78 -12.22
N PRO A 303 30.83 33.47 -12.31
CA PRO A 303 29.79 33.15 -13.30
C PRO A 303 29.56 34.23 -14.38
N THR A 304 28.93 33.86 -15.51
CA THR A 304 28.35 34.83 -16.48
C THR A 304 27.03 34.34 -17.11
N MET A 305 26.06 35.27 -17.27
CA MET A 305 24.70 35.11 -17.87
C MET A 305 24.70 35.55 -19.38
N PRO A 306 23.58 35.88 -20.10
CA PRO A 306 22.11 35.69 -19.90
C PRO A 306 21.30 35.21 -21.17
N PRO A 307 19.95 35.03 -21.07
CA PRO A 307 19.03 34.62 -22.17
C PRO A 307 18.02 35.72 -22.63
N LYS A 308 16.99 35.38 -23.45
CA LYS A 308 15.90 36.30 -23.92
C LYS A 308 14.45 35.70 -23.97
N VAL A 309 13.66 36.09 -22.97
CA VAL A 309 12.23 36.56 -22.90
C VAL A 309 11.14 36.17 -23.94
N MET A 310 10.01 35.64 -23.42
CA MET A 310 8.60 36.18 -23.40
C MET A 310 7.79 35.38 -22.32
N GLY A 311 6.70 35.83 -21.64
CA GLY A 311 5.99 37.13 -21.51
C GLY A 311 4.55 37.14 -22.09
N GLY A 312 3.44 37.50 -21.41
CA GLY A 312 3.14 37.75 -19.97
C GLY A 312 1.85 38.61 -19.74
N HIS A 313 0.96 38.30 -18.77
CA HIS A 313 -0.18 39.15 -18.33
C HIS A 313 -0.64 38.89 -16.86
N ASP A 314 -1.33 39.86 -16.24
CA ASP A 314 -1.26 40.21 -14.80
C ASP A 314 -2.64 40.45 -14.09
N PRO A 315 -2.81 40.10 -12.79
CA PRO A 315 -3.91 40.53 -11.93
C PRO A 315 -3.47 41.30 -10.64
N THR A 316 -4.22 42.32 -10.24
CA THR A 316 -3.80 43.26 -9.17
C THR A 316 -4.44 43.07 -7.77
N MET A 317 -3.56 43.08 -6.74
CA MET A 317 -3.70 43.80 -5.45
C MET A 317 -4.47 43.15 -4.24
N PRO A 318 -4.18 43.52 -2.95
CA PRO A 318 -3.54 42.59 -1.98
C PRO A 318 -4.15 42.56 -0.53
N PRO A 319 -3.57 41.83 0.47
CA PRO A 319 -4.19 41.57 1.79
C PRO A 319 -3.69 42.42 2.98
N LYS A 320 -4.24 42.19 4.19
CA LYS A 320 -3.88 42.84 5.48
C LYS A 320 -3.64 41.84 6.64
N VAL A 321 -3.03 42.30 7.74
CA VAL A 321 -2.20 41.51 8.68
C VAL A 321 -2.61 41.62 10.17
N MET A 322 -2.49 40.49 10.90
CA MET A 322 -2.27 40.15 12.33
C MET A 322 -2.62 41.05 13.56
N GLY A 323 -2.91 40.34 14.69
CA GLY A 323 -2.75 40.71 16.11
C GLY A 323 -3.86 40.12 17.02
N GLY A 324 -3.70 39.66 18.28
CA GLY A 324 -2.54 39.41 19.15
C GLY A 324 -2.92 39.37 20.66
N HIS A 325 -2.65 38.24 21.37
CA HIS A 325 -2.55 37.97 22.85
C HIS A 325 -3.44 38.65 23.94
N ASP A 326 -3.89 37.90 24.97
CA ASP A 326 -3.34 37.91 26.36
C ASP A 326 -3.98 36.82 27.30
N LEU A 327 -3.51 36.72 28.56
CA LEU A 327 -3.62 35.62 29.55
C LEU A 327 -4.67 35.83 30.67
N THR A 328 -5.06 34.77 31.40
CA THR A 328 -5.07 34.64 32.90
C THR A 328 -5.74 33.35 33.45
N MET A 329 -5.27 32.87 34.61
CA MET A 329 -5.89 31.89 35.53
C MET A 329 -5.60 32.32 36.99
N PRO A 330 -6.41 31.97 38.01
CA PRO A 330 -5.99 30.93 39.01
C PRO A 330 -7.19 30.13 39.62
N PRO A 331 -7.16 29.51 40.84
CA PRO A 331 -6.83 28.08 41.00
C PRO A 331 -7.83 27.22 41.83
N LYS A 332 -7.45 25.94 42.10
CA LYS A 332 -8.22 24.89 42.80
C LYS A 332 -8.14 24.93 44.35
N VAL A 333 -9.08 24.24 45.02
CA VAL A 333 -9.01 23.84 46.44
C VAL A 333 -9.03 22.29 46.58
N MET A 334 -8.41 21.74 47.63
CA MET A 334 -8.26 20.30 47.89
C MET A 334 -9.33 19.72 48.85
N GLY A 335 -9.58 18.42 48.73
CA GLY A 335 -10.21 17.57 49.74
C GLY A 335 -9.58 16.17 49.75
N ARG A 336 -9.45 15.55 50.94
CA ARG A 336 -8.72 14.31 51.23
C ARG A 336 -9.29 13.70 52.53
N PRO A 337 -9.00 12.44 52.89
CA PRO A 337 -9.28 11.18 52.19
C PRO A 337 -10.30 10.31 52.99
N ASP A 338 -10.67 9.13 52.49
CA ASP A 338 -11.04 8.03 53.39
C ASP A 338 -10.57 6.66 52.85
N LEU A 339 -10.45 5.70 53.77
CA LEU A 339 -9.83 4.39 53.62
C LEU A 339 -10.91 3.30 53.52
N THR A 340 -10.69 2.28 52.69
CA THR A 340 -10.82 0.85 53.07
C THR A 340 -10.52 -0.05 51.87
N MET A 341 -9.71 -1.09 52.09
CA MET A 341 -9.56 -2.24 51.22
C MET A 341 -9.64 -3.52 52.06
N PRO A 342 -10.38 -4.56 51.64
CA PRO A 342 -10.14 -5.93 52.08
C PRO A 342 -9.05 -6.61 51.19
N PRO A 343 -8.34 -7.64 51.70
CA PRO A 343 -7.08 -8.08 51.13
C PRO A 343 -7.17 -9.16 50.05
N LYS A 344 -6.11 -9.27 49.24
CA LYS A 344 -5.82 -10.46 48.42
C LYS A 344 -5.34 -11.62 49.30
N VAL A 345 -5.80 -12.83 49.00
CA VAL A 345 -5.18 -14.09 49.44
C VAL A 345 -4.29 -14.63 48.32
N MET A 346 -3.05 -15.01 48.66
CA MET A 346 -2.21 -15.88 47.82
C MET A 346 -2.23 -17.31 48.40
N GLY A 347 -2.15 -18.33 47.54
CA GLY A 347 -1.78 -19.68 47.98
C GLY A 347 -2.17 -20.77 46.98
N GLY A 348 -1.26 -21.73 46.77
CA GLY A 348 -1.59 -23.04 46.20
C GLY A 348 -1.16 -23.30 44.75
N ARG A 349 0.07 -23.78 44.57
CA ARG A 349 0.36 -24.85 43.59
C ARG A 349 0.18 -26.18 44.34
N ASP A 350 -0.46 -27.19 43.75
CA ASP A 350 0.18 -28.45 43.30
C ASP A 350 -0.87 -29.33 42.56
N PRO A 351 -0.63 -30.59 42.11
CA PRO A 351 -1.19 -31.06 40.85
C PRO A 351 -2.21 -32.21 41.02
N THR A 352 -2.87 -32.60 39.92
CA THR A 352 -3.14 -34.02 39.54
C THR A 352 -3.95 -34.07 38.24
N MET A 353 -3.47 -34.83 37.24
CA MET A 353 -4.35 -35.39 36.22
C MET A 353 -5.08 -36.61 36.78
N PRO A 354 -6.22 -36.99 36.19
CA PRO A 354 -6.29 -38.35 35.66
C PRO A 354 -6.76 -38.40 34.20
N SER A 355 -6.21 -39.36 33.46
CA SER A 355 -6.55 -39.65 32.07
C SER A 355 -7.97 -40.22 31.90
N LYS A 356 -8.65 -39.85 30.82
CA LYS A 356 -9.82 -40.57 30.25
C LYS A 356 -9.61 -40.66 28.74
N VAL A 357 -9.20 -41.83 28.25
CA VAL A 357 -10.07 -42.89 27.68
C VAL A 357 -10.70 -42.44 26.36
N MET A 358 -10.23 -43.06 25.26
CA MET A 358 -10.78 -42.95 23.92
C MET A 358 -12.22 -43.47 23.87
N VAL A 359 -13.07 -42.80 23.08
CA VAL A 359 -14.36 -43.32 22.64
C VAL A 359 -14.37 -43.28 21.11
N GLN A 360 -14.69 -44.41 20.48
CA GLN A 360 -14.76 -44.54 19.02
C GLN A 360 -16.05 -43.90 18.47
N GLU A 361 -15.95 -43.26 17.31
CA GLU A 361 -17.11 -42.76 16.57
C GLU A 361 -17.84 -43.91 15.85
N PRO A 362 -19.20 -43.90 15.77
CA PRO A 362 -19.95 -44.90 15.03
C PRO A 362 -19.98 -44.62 13.52
N THR A 363 -19.59 -45.62 12.73
CA THR A 363 -19.66 -45.61 11.26
C THR A 363 -21.10 -45.66 10.75
N MET A 364 -21.46 -44.79 9.80
CA MET A 364 -22.72 -44.89 9.03
C MET A 364 -22.51 -45.56 7.66
N PRO A 365 -23.46 -46.39 7.17
CA PRO A 365 -23.35 -47.08 5.87
C PRO A 365 -23.72 -46.17 4.67
N PRO A 366 -23.27 -46.52 3.45
CA PRO A 366 -23.47 -45.70 2.25
C PRO A 366 -24.91 -45.76 1.72
N LYS A 367 -25.41 -44.64 1.18
CA LYS A 367 -26.68 -44.57 0.44
C LYS A 367 -26.45 -44.46 -1.06
N GLN A 368 -27.26 -45.18 -1.84
CA GLN A 368 -27.18 -45.26 -3.30
C GLN A 368 -27.57 -43.95 -4.00
N MET A 369 -27.00 -43.73 -5.18
CA MET A 369 -27.43 -42.70 -6.13
C MET A 369 -28.78 -43.07 -6.77
N GLY A 370 -29.71 -42.12 -6.82
CA GLY A 370 -30.94 -42.20 -7.61
C GLY A 370 -31.02 -41.02 -8.58
N VAL A 371 -31.16 -41.31 -9.88
CA VAL A 371 -31.29 -40.28 -10.93
C VAL A 371 -32.73 -39.79 -10.98
N ILE A 372 -32.94 -38.48 -10.89
CA ILE A 372 -34.26 -37.85 -11.05
C ILE A 372 -34.28 -37.07 -12.38
N THR A 373 -35.00 -37.59 -13.36
CA THR A 373 -35.36 -36.87 -14.58
C THR A 373 -36.53 -35.92 -14.31
N MET A 374 -36.45 -34.67 -14.79
CA MET A 374 -37.58 -33.73 -14.72
C MET A 374 -38.36 -33.74 -16.04
N PRO A 375 -39.71 -33.76 -16.01
CA PRO A 375 -40.53 -33.59 -17.20
C PRO A 375 -40.60 -32.12 -17.65
N PRO A 376 -40.84 -31.84 -18.95
CA PRO A 376 -40.97 -30.48 -19.45
C PRO A 376 -42.27 -29.83 -18.97
N LYS A 377 -42.24 -28.53 -18.66
CA LYS A 377 -43.42 -27.75 -18.28
C LYS A 377 -44.04 -27.08 -19.50
N THR A 378 -45.31 -27.39 -19.77
CA THR A 378 -46.18 -26.64 -20.68
C THR A 378 -46.39 -25.21 -20.15
N ILE A 379 -46.46 -24.24 -21.05
CA ILE A 379 -46.79 -22.84 -20.74
C ILE A 379 -48.28 -22.63 -21.00
N GLU A 380 -49.04 -22.23 -19.98
CA GLU A 380 -50.38 -21.67 -20.15
C GLU A 380 -50.31 -20.14 -20.17
N ILE A 381 -51.06 -19.53 -21.09
CA ILE A 381 -51.14 -18.07 -21.25
C ILE A 381 -52.40 -17.58 -20.54
N ILE A 382 -52.25 -16.64 -19.61
CA ILE A 382 -53.36 -15.97 -18.92
C ILE A 382 -53.40 -14.51 -19.43
N PRO A 383 -54.57 -13.96 -19.82
CA PRO A 383 -54.67 -12.61 -20.39
C PRO A 383 -54.51 -11.50 -19.35
N GLU A 384 -54.26 -10.28 -19.84
CA GLU A 384 -53.98 -9.09 -19.03
C GLU A 384 -55.16 -8.66 -18.14
N GLY A 385 -54.87 -8.31 -16.89
CA GLY A 385 -55.86 -7.81 -15.93
C GLY A 385 -55.24 -7.33 -14.61
N ASP A 386 -55.21 -5.99 -14.46
CA ASP A 386 -55.13 -5.18 -13.25
C ASP A 386 -53.96 -5.28 -12.23
N ILE A 387 -53.49 -4.09 -11.85
CA ILE A 387 -52.39 -3.84 -10.92
C ILE A 387 -52.91 -3.87 -9.47
N GLN A 388 -52.62 -4.93 -8.71
CA GLN A 388 -52.68 -4.87 -7.24
C GLN A 388 -51.46 -5.54 -6.59
N THR A 389 -50.71 -4.72 -5.84
CA THR A 389 -49.74 -5.06 -4.78
C THR A 389 -48.95 -6.38 -4.90
N MET A 390 -47.65 -6.28 -5.27
CA MET A 390 -46.73 -7.41 -5.12
C MET A 390 -46.62 -7.88 -3.65
N PRO A 391 -46.56 -9.20 -3.38
CA PRO A 391 -46.38 -9.73 -2.04
C PRO A 391 -45.00 -9.34 -1.47
N PRO A 392 -44.87 -9.18 -0.13
CA PRO A 392 -43.61 -8.79 0.48
C PRO A 392 -42.54 -9.86 0.26
N LYS A 393 -41.36 -9.43 -0.20
CA LYS A 393 -40.18 -10.30 -0.36
C LYS A 393 -39.94 -11.07 0.94
N ARG A 394 -39.83 -12.41 0.85
CA ARG A 394 -39.50 -13.28 1.99
C ARG A 394 -38.21 -12.75 2.64
N ARG A 395 -38.31 -12.21 3.85
CA ARG A 395 -37.14 -11.72 4.60
C ARG A 395 -36.23 -12.92 4.87
N GLY A 396 -34.93 -12.78 4.58
CA GLY A 396 -33.96 -13.83 4.88
C GLY A 396 -33.89 -14.09 6.39
N LYS A 397 -33.38 -15.26 6.79
CA LYS A 397 -33.21 -15.62 8.20
C LYS A 397 -32.41 -14.52 8.92
N VAL A 398 -32.92 -14.04 10.05
CA VAL A 398 -32.21 -13.12 10.95
C VAL A 398 -30.92 -13.78 11.42
N VAL A 399 -29.82 -13.06 11.34
CA VAL A 399 -28.49 -13.50 11.74
C VAL A 399 -27.85 -12.38 12.51
N ASP A 400 -27.50 -12.64 13.77
CA ASP A 400 -26.87 -11.66 14.65
C ASP A 400 -25.35 -11.62 14.44
N CYS A 401 -24.70 -10.58 14.95
CA CYS A 401 -23.25 -10.53 14.96
C CYS A 401 -22.65 -11.64 15.85
N MET A 402 -21.64 -12.34 15.33
CA MET A 402 -20.75 -13.17 16.15
C MET A 402 -19.33 -12.63 16.07
N MET A 403 -18.70 -12.45 17.23
CA MET A 403 -17.30 -12.02 17.34
C MET A 403 -16.40 -13.19 17.77
N THR A 404 -15.09 -13.07 17.56
CA THR A 404 -14.12 -13.95 18.19
C THR A 404 -14.08 -13.71 19.71
N ALA A 405 -13.45 -14.63 20.44
CA ALA A 405 -12.89 -14.27 21.73
C ALA A 405 -11.93 -13.08 21.57
N TRP A 406 -11.74 -12.32 22.64
CA TRP A 406 -10.66 -11.34 22.70
C TRP A 406 -9.31 -12.03 22.59
N GLY A 407 -8.40 -11.44 21.82
CA GLY A 407 -6.98 -11.75 21.93
C GLY A 407 -6.41 -11.30 23.28
N GLU A 408 -5.18 -11.72 23.54
CA GLU A 408 -4.44 -11.29 24.72
C GLU A 408 -4.23 -9.77 24.74
N TRP A 409 -4.01 -9.24 25.95
CA TRP A 409 -3.60 -7.85 26.12
C TRP A 409 -2.18 -7.63 25.58
N SER A 410 -1.99 -6.53 24.86
CA SER A 410 -0.66 -6.04 24.49
C SER A 410 0.19 -5.79 25.73
N GLU A 411 1.51 -5.69 25.52
CA GLU A 411 2.39 -5.07 26.49
C GLU A 411 1.90 -3.65 26.84
N CYS A 412 2.30 -3.17 28.02
CA CYS A 412 1.94 -1.83 28.46
C CYS A 412 2.64 -0.80 27.58
N SER A 413 1.92 0.22 27.10
CA SER A 413 2.44 1.29 26.22
C SER A 413 3.56 2.15 26.85
N LYS A 414 3.99 1.84 28.07
CA LYS A 414 5.11 2.47 28.77
C LYS A 414 5.88 1.41 29.55
N SER A 415 7.20 1.52 29.53
CA SER A 415 8.11 0.70 30.32
C SER A 415 8.18 1.10 31.81
N CYS A 416 7.62 2.25 32.17
CA CYS A 416 7.49 2.73 33.55
C CYS A 416 6.25 3.62 33.72
N GLY A 417 5.77 3.81 34.95
CA GLY A 417 4.64 4.70 35.26
C GLY A 417 3.27 4.19 34.78
N LYS A 418 2.39 5.10 34.36
CA LYS A 418 1.01 4.77 33.93
C LYS A 418 0.91 4.71 32.41
N GLY A 419 0.78 3.51 31.85
CA GLY A 419 0.55 3.27 30.43
C GLY A 419 -0.86 2.77 30.12
N LYS A 420 -1.08 2.32 28.88
CA LYS A 420 -2.29 1.64 28.44
C LYS A 420 -1.92 0.33 27.73
N MET A 421 -2.73 -0.70 27.90
CA MET A 421 -2.69 -1.94 27.12
C MET A 421 -3.92 -1.99 26.21
N LEU A 422 -3.80 -2.65 25.07
CA LEU A 422 -4.84 -2.81 24.07
C LEU A 422 -5.09 -4.31 23.83
N ARG A 423 -6.35 -4.72 23.70
CA ARG A 423 -6.72 -6.03 23.13
C ARG A 423 -7.72 -5.85 22.01
N GLN A 424 -7.76 -6.82 21.10
CA GLN A 424 -8.61 -6.78 19.91
C GLN A 424 -9.36 -8.10 19.70
N ARG A 425 -10.52 -8.05 19.05
CA ARG A 425 -11.29 -9.19 18.59
C ARG A 425 -11.87 -8.93 17.20
N MET A 426 -12.02 -9.98 16.41
CA MET A 426 -12.56 -9.89 15.05
C MET A 426 -14.04 -10.22 15.01
N ILE A 427 -14.74 -9.78 13.97
CA ILE A 427 -16.12 -10.17 13.68
C ILE A 427 -16.07 -11.47 12.85
N LYS A 428 -16.48 -12.60 13.44
CA LYS A 428 -16.62 -13.89 12.72
C LYS A 428 -17.80 -13.89 11.76
N GLN A 429 -18.89 -13.24 12.15
CA GLN A 429 -20.13 -13.16 11.38
C GLN A 429 -20.74 -11.77 11.54
N ARG A 430 -20.96 -11.07 10.43
CA ARG A 430 -21.67 -9.79 10.41
C ARG A 430 -23.19 -10.01 10.45
N PRO A 431 -23.97 -9.11 11.07
CA PRO A 431 -25.42 -9.24 11.13
C PRO A 431 -26.07 -9.19 9.76
N ARG A 432 -27.23 -9.84 9.61
CA ARG A 432 -28.06 -9.82 8.40
C ARG A 432 -29.54 -9.86 8.75
N ASN A 433 -30.36 -9.29 7.86
CA ASN A 433 -31.82 -9.29 7.93
C ASN A 433 -32.41 -8.70 9.23
N GLY A 434 -31.70 -7.73 9.85
CA GLY A 434 -32.11 -7.07 11.09
C GLY A 434 -31.65 -7.76 12.38
N GLY A 435 -30.59 -8.60 12.32
CA GLY A 435 -29.95 -9.14 13.52
C GLY A 435 -29.04 -8.13 14.23
N GLU A 436 -28.66 -8.46 15.46
CA GLU A 436 -27.98 -7.55 16.39
C GLU A 436 -26.57 -7.12 15.92
N GLU A 437 -26.27 -5.82 16.08
CA GLU A 437 -24.98 -5.24 15.67
C GLU A 437 -23.79 -5.72 16.49
N CYS A 438 -22.60 -5.61 15.90
CA CYS A 438 -21.36 -6.00 16.56
C CYS A 438 -20.96 -4.98 17.62
N GLY A 439 -20.72 -5.44 18.85
CA GLY A 439 -20.05 -4.65 19.88
C GLY A 439 -18.60 -4.29 19.51
N GLN A 440 -17.96 -3.49 20.37
CA GLN A 440 -16.60 -2.98 20.13
C GLN A 440 -15.58 -4.11 19.85
N THR A 441 -14.70 -3.87 18.87
CA THR A 441 -13.63 -4.78 18.42
C THR A 441 -12.24 -4.44 18.95
N LYS A 442 -12.04 -3.23 19.47
CA LYS A 442 -10.84 -2.77 20.17
C LYS A 442 -11.22 -2.41 21.62
N GLU A 443 -10.44 -2.83 22.61
CA GLU A 443 -10.63 -2.48 24.04
C GLU A 443 -9.31 -2.02 24.64
N ARG A 444 -9.35 -0.99 25.51
CA ARG A 444 -8.17 -0.31 26.05
C ARG A 444 -8.26 -0.18 27.56
N GLN A 445 -7.28 -0.74 28.28
CA GLN A 445 -7.21 -0.74 29.73
C GLN A 445 -5.94 -0.02 30.23
N SER A 446 -6.01 0.63 31.38
CA SER A 446 -4.85 1.27 32.01
C SER A 446 -3.94 0.23 32.67
N CYS A 447 -2.64 0.36 32.50
CA CYS A 447 -1.61 -0.46 33.14
C CYS A 447 -0.66 0.42 33.97
N ASN A 448 -0.18 -0.11 35.09
CA ASN A 448 0.76 0.59 35.98
C ASN A 448 2.04 -0.25 36.08
N VAL A 449 3.16 0.30 35.61
CA VAL A 449 4.50 -0.26 35.69
C VAL A 449 5.29 0.49 36.76
N ALA A 450 6.48 0.00 37.13
CA ALA A 450 7.35 0.60 38.14
C ALA A 450 7.54 2.12 37.91
N ARG A 451 7.70 2.91 38.98
CA ARG A 451 7.86 4.37 38.86
C ARG A 451 9.12 4.73 38.07
N CYS A 452 8.99 5.60 37.07
CA CYS A 452 10.12 6.15 36.32
C CYS A 452 11.07 6.88 37.28
N THR A 453 12.35 6.49 37.30
CA THR A 453 13.38 7.05 38.21
C THR A 453 14.21 8.16 37.58
N SER A 454 14.10 8.37 36.27
CA SER A 454 14.67 9.52 35.56
C SER A 454 13.58 10.54 35.26
N VAL A 455 13.88 11.82 35.50
CA VAL A 455 13.03 12.92 35.04
C VAL A 455 13.05 12.96 33.51
N ASP A 456 11.89 12.73 32.90
CA ASP A 456 11.68 12.80 31.46
C ASP A 456 12.03 14.21 30.94
N ARG A 457 12.64 14.29 29.76
CA ARG A 457 12.99 15.57 29.14
C ARG A 457 12.77 15.55 27.66
N ASP A 458 11.99 16.51 27.19
CA ASP A 458 11.64 16.70 25.80
C ASP A 458 12.86 17.02 24.92
N CYS A 459 12.76 16.62 23.67
CA CYS A 459 13.67 17.08 22.64
C CYS A 459 13.60 18.60 22.51
N ARG A 460 14.77 19.24 22.38
CA ARG A 460 14.88 20.66 22.03
C ARG A 460 15.57 20.75 20.68
N MET A 461 14.90 21.36 19.72
CA MET A 461 15.45 21.63 18.40
C MET A 461 16.39 22.84 18.45
N SER A 462 17.32 22.94 17.50
CA SER A 462 17.99 24.21 17.21
C SER A 462 17.00 25.20 16.61
N GLU A 463 17.44 26.45 16.49
CA GLU A 463 16.80 27.39 15.58
C GLU A 463 16.92 26.86 14.13
N TRP A 464 16.00 27.31 13.28
CA TRP A 464 16.04 26.96 11.87
C TRP A 464 17.21 27.67 11.17
N GLY A 465 17.92 26.93 10.32
CA GLY A 465 18.80 27.54 9.32
C GLY A 465 18.01 28.38 8.32
N PRO A 466 18.71 29.16 7.48
CA PRO A 466 18.08 29.90 6.39
C PRO A 466 17.34 28.94 5.45
N TRP A 467 16.35 29.48 4.73
CA TRP A 467 15.79 28.80 3.58
C TRP A 467 16.86 28.66 2.50
N SER A 468 16.85 27.53 1.79
CA SER A 468 17.60 27.35 0.56
C SER A 468 17.16 28.39 -0.47
N ASP A 469 17.99 28.60 -1.49
CA ASP A 469 17.49 29.22 -2.71
C ASP A 469 16.25 28.47 -3.23
N CYS A 470 15.35 29.22 -3.85
CA CYS A 470 14.18 28.65 -4.49
C CYS A 470 14.62 27.70 -5.63
N SER A 471 13.99 26.53 -5.76
CA SER A 471 14.39 25.54 -6.79
C SER A 471 14.22 26.03 -8.24
N VAL A 472 13.57 27.18 -8.44
CA VAL A 472 13.50 27.90 -9.72
C VAL A 472 14.11 29.29 -9.50
N SER A 473 14.87 29.79 -10.49
CA SER A 473 15.64 31.04 -10.36
C SER A 473 14.91 32.28 -10.90
N CYS A 474 14.04 32.11 -11.90
CA CYS A 474 13.07 33.11 -12.36
C CYS A 474 11.96 32.41 -13.19
N GLY A 475 10.88 33.12 -13.52
CA GLY A 475 9.93 32.68 -14.57
C GLY A 475 8.49 32.37 -14.14
N GLY A 476 8.09 32.69 -12.90
CA GLY A 476 6.70 32.61 -12.45
C GLY A 476 6.15 31.20 -12.16
N GLU A 477 6.94 30.14 -12.38
CA GLU A 477 6.64 28.81 -11.85
C GLU A 477 6.79 28.79 -10.32
N MET A 478 5.99 27.98 -9.62
CA MET A 478 6.21 27.73 -8.20
C MET A 478 7.36 26.74 -8.02
N GLY A 479 8.48 27.24 -7.50
CA GLY A 479 9.56 26.41 -6.98
C GLY A 479 9.28 25.95 -5.56
N ILE A 480 10.24 25.20 -5.02
CA ILE A 480 10.25 24.77 -3.63
C ILE A 480 11.57 25.22 -3.00
N GLU A 481 11.47 25.83 -1.83
CA GLU A 481 12.61 26.08 -0.95
C GLU A 481 12.47 25.23 0.31
N PHE A 482 13.60 24.89 0.92
CA PHE A 482 13.62 24.11 2.14
C PHE A 482 14.58 24.70 3.15
N ARG A 483 14.26 24.54 4.44
CA ARG A 483 15.18 24.86 5.53
C ARG A 483 15.42 23.62 6.39
N MET A 484 16.56 23.60 7.07
CA MET A 484 16.98 22.51 7.94
C MET A 484 17.29 23.04 9.34
N ARG A 485 17.13 22.19 10.34
CA ARG A 485 17.54 22.43 11.73
C ARG A 485 18.08 21.14 12.33
N ASP A 486 18.87 21.28 13.38
CA ASP A 486 19.46 20.16 14.10
C ASP A 486 18.75 19.89 15.43
N VAL A 487 19.07 18.74 16.04
CA VAL A 487 18.64 18.43 17.41
C VAL A 487 19.62 19.06 18.40
N ALA A 488 19.28 20.23 18.94
CA ALA A 488 20.08 20.88 19.98
C ALA A 488 20.16 20.06 21.28
N ARG A 489 19.13 19.25 21.60
CA ARG A 489 19.14 18.29 22.71
C ARG A 489 18.15 17.16 22.44
N ARG A 490 18.61 15.91 22.43
CA ARG A 490 17.75 14.72 22.27
C ARG A 490 16.82 14.52 23.47
N ALA A 491 15.66 13.93 23.21
CA ALA A 491 14.73 13.49 24.26
C ALA A 491 15.37 12.41 25.17
N ARG A 492 14.86 12.28 26.40
CA ARG A 492 15.21 11.20 27.34
C ARG A 492 13.98 10.77 28.13
N GLY A 493 13.80 9.46 28.27
CA GLY A 493 12.60 8.89 28.89
C GLY A 493 11.39 9.11 27.99
N ASP A 494 10.24 9.43 28.60
CA ASP A 494 8.98 9.73 27.91
C ASP A 494 8.89 11.18 27.38
N GLY A 495 10.02 11.90 27.30
CA GLY A 495 10.05 13.26 26.78
C GLY A 495 9.65 13.32 25.30
N ALA A 496 8.96 14.40 24.91
CA ALA A 496 8.43 14.57 23.56
C ALA A 496 9.52 14.36 22.48
N PRO A 497 9.21 13.60 21.40
CA PRO A 497 10.16 13.33 20.33
C PRO A 497 10.55 14.61 19.60
N CYS A 498 11.63 14.55 18.83
CA CYS A 498 12.08 15.67 18.04
C CYS A 498 11.14 15.91 16.86
N ASP A 499 10.66 17.15 16.72
CA ASP A 499 9.94 17.61 15.53
C ASP A 499 10.77 17.41 14.24
N PRO A 500 10.16 17.47 13.03
CA PRO A 500 10.88 17.36 11.77
C PRO A 500 12.08 18.30 11.63
N LEU A 501 13.18 17.75 11.11
CA LEU A 501 14.46 18.43 10.86
C LEU A 501 14.50 19.21 9.54
N LYS A 502 13.53 18.97 8.65
CA LYS A 502 13.40 19.65 7.35
C LYS A 502 11.98 20.19 7.21
N GLU A 503 11.88 21.43 6.77
CA GLU A 503 10.62 22.08 6.39
C GLU A 503 10.72 22.48 4.91
N MET A 504 9.63 22.36 4.16
CA MET A 504 9.56 22.66 2.74
C MET A 504 8.35 23.56 2.49
N ARG A 505 8.52 24.61 1.67
CA ARG A 505 7.42 25.48 1.25
C ARG A 505 7.53 25.86 -0.21
N ALA A 506 6.40 26.20 -0.81
CA ALA A 506 6.38 26.82 -2.14
C ALA A 506 7.06 28.19 -2.08
N CYS A 507 7.84 28.49 -3.10
CA CYS A 507 8.45 29.79 -3.35
C CYS A 507 8.15 30.22 -4.79
N SER A 508 7.99 31.53 -5.00
CA SER A 508 7.87 32.13 -6.32
C SER A 508 9.14 32.91 -6.60
N ALA A 509 9.89 32.53 -7.64
CA ALA A 509 10.98 33.38 -8.09
C ALA A 509 10.44 34.65 -8.77
N ASN A 510 11.25 35.70 -8.77
CA ASN A 510 10.93 36.94 -9.47
C ASN A 510 10.75 36.68 -10.99
N PRO A 511 10.03 37.56 -11.72
CA PRO A 511 9.97 37.51 -13.17
C PRO A 511 11.38 37.53 -13.79
N CYS A 512 11.56 36.78 -14.89
CA CYS A 512 12.64 37.03 -15.85
C CYS A 512 12.21 38.18 -16.78
#